data_AF-A0A6N9DYS3-F1
#
_entry.id   AF-A0A6N9DYS3-F1
#
_cell.length_a   1.000
_cell.length_b   1.000
_cell.length_c   1.000
_cell.angle_alpha   90.00
_cell.angle_beta   90.00
_cell.angle_gamma   90.00
#
_symmetry.space_group_name_H-M   'P 1'
#
loop_
_entity.id
_entity.type
_entity.pdbx_description
1 polymer ?
#
loop_
_entity_poly.entity_id
_entity_poly.type
_entity_poly.pdbx_seq_one_letter_code
_entity_poly.pdbx_strand_id
1 'polypeptide(L)'
;MKVEQGMHRVLGKVVIVVVAVFAVTSGCALFEDERTAKGRKLYRHYCMHCHGESGQQQEGFNWERMPDPRPRDLSESEAMSTFSDEEIFNTISRDMRDTTLQEVLDDENYFAVSTMPTFKYTLSEEELWAVVGYVRTLHGGSLTFDVEGRKAELESQFKAAETAHDQAKQTMDEALAKQEAEEAARAEAEEEAEDDDEDMDMEDDEDTDLEDDEEEEIVLPEEEAYEKVAEQFEAAKAVWENFSKRPRMTQIARPDLTVAETEKVTLQENGKSLYFNKYGCNGCHSIGDVGGLVGPALDRAGFRLNDTWVYRWVRYPQGMKKHTRMPNLGLDDGDARAVTAYLDTLRAPKPDKPIPPPE
;
A
#
# COMPACT_ATOMS: atom_id res chain seq x y z
N MET A 1 27.50 7.95 -71.63
CA MET A 1 26.30 7.29 -71.07
C MET A 1 26.56 6.10 -70.12
N LYS A 2 27.81 5.80 -69.70
CA LYS A 2 28.11 4.70 -68.73
C LYS A 2 28.52 5.15 -67.32
N VAL A 3 28.78 6.45 -67.11
CA VAL A 3 29.30 6.96 -65.83
C VAL A 3 28.17 7.39 -64.87
N GLU A 4 27.06 7.92 -65.39
CA GLU A 4 25.93 8.37 -64.55
C GLU A 4 25.16 7.22 -63.87
N GLN A 5 25.02 6.06 -64.53
CA GLN A 5 24.32 4.90 -63.93
C GLN A 5 25.06 4.26 -62.74
N GLY A 6 26.39 4.42 -62.65
CA GLY A 6 27.18 3.90 -61.54
C GLY A 6 27.01 4.75 -60.27
N MET A 7 26.95 6.07 -60.44
CA MET A 7 26.88 7.01 -59.32
C MET A 7 25.53 6.95 -58.60
N HIS A 8 24.41 6.81 -59.33
CA HIS A 8 23.08 6.63 -58.73
C HIS A 8 22.94 5.30 -57.97
N ARG A 9 23.61 4.22 -58.41
CA ARG A 9 23.60 2.92 -57.71
C ARG A 9 24.45 2.93 -56.43
N VAL A 10 25.56 3.68 -56.43
CA VAL A 10 26.40 3.85 -55.24
C VAL A 10 25.73 4.77 -54.23
N LEU A 11 25.16 5.90 -54.67
CA LEU A 11 24.39 6.79 -53.79
C LEU A 11 23.17 6.09 -53.18
N GLY A 12 22.42 5.31 -53.97
CA GLY A 12 21.27 4.55 -53.48
C GLY A 12 21.66 3.51 -52.42
N LYS A 13 22.78 2.80 -52.61
CA LYS A 13 23.28 1.84 -51.60
C LYS A 13 23.81 2.52 -50.35
N VAL A 14 24.49 3.67 -50.48
CA VAL A 14 24.98 4.43 -49.32
C VAL A 14 23.83 5.03 -48.53
N VAL A 15 22.80 5.56 -49.19
CA VAL A 15 21.59 6.08 -48.51
C VAL A 15 20.82 4.95 -47.83
N ILE A 16 20.66 3.79 -48.45
CA ILE A 16 20.01 2.62 -47.82
C ILE A 16 20.82 2.12 -46.62
N VAL A 17 22.14 2.05 -46.71
CA VAL A 17 23.00 1.65 -45.57
C VAL A 17 22.98 2.70 -44.46
N VAL A 18 22.99 3.99 -44.77
CA VAL A 18 22.91 5.06 -43.75
C VAL A 18 21.54 5.09 -43.09
N VAL A 19 20.44 4.89 -43.83
CA VAL A 19 19.08 4.78 -43.27
C VAL A 19 18.91 3.50 -42.47
N ALA A 20 19.47 2.37 -42.91
CA ALA A 20 19.45 1.11 -42.15
C ALA A 20 20.31 1.21 -40.88
N VAL A 21 21.46 1.87 -40.93
CA VAL A 21 22.31 2.10 -39.75
C VAL A 21 21.64 3.09 -38.78
N PHE A 22 21.00 4.16 -39.27
CA PHE A 22 20.20 5.06 -38.43
C PHE A 22 18.97 4.37 -37.82
N ALA A 23 18.31 3.47 -38.55
CA ALA A 23 17.18 2.69 -38.04
C ALA A 23 17.60 1.66 -36.99
N VAL A 24 18.81 1.09 -37.10
CA VAL A 24 19.35 0.12 -36.12
C VAL A 24 19.90 0.81 -34.89
N THR A 25 20.51 2.01 -35.00
CA THR A 25 21.00 2.76 -33.83
C THR A 25 19.91 3.59 -33.13
N SER A 26 18.84 3.97 -33.84
CA SER A 26 17.67 4.62 -33.24
C SER A 26 16.59 3.62 -32.80
N GLY A 27 16.69 2.35 -33.19
CA GLY A 27 15.71 1.31 -32.89
C GLY A 27 15.56 0.99 -31.40
N CYS A 28 16.58 1.24 -30.58
CA CYS A 28 16.52 1.03 -29.13
C CYS A 28 15.95 2.23 -28.36
N ALA A 29 15.78 3.40 -28.99
CA ALA A 29 15.33 4.63 -28.33
C ALA A 29 13.89 5.04 -28.67
N LEU A 30 13.22 4.34 -29.58
CA LEU A 30 11.93 4.78 -30.12
C LEU A 30 10.69 4.10 -29.51
N PHE A 31 10.88 3.06 -28.69
CA PHE A 31 9.79 2.42 -27.97
C PHE A 31 10.21 2.21 -26.53
N GLU A 32 10.04 3.26 -25.73
CA GLU A 32 10.02 3.06 -24.29
C GLU A 32 8.83 2.17 -23.95
N ASP A 33 9.13 1.06 -23.27
CA ASP A 33 8.11 0.15 -22.77
C ASP A 33 7.09 0.90 -21.89
N GLU A 34 5.80 0.56 -22.04
CA GLU A 34 4.71 1.25 -21.34
C GLU A 34 4.90 1.22 -19.81
N ARG A 35 5.44 0.13 -19.27
CA ARG A 35 5.73 -0.02 -17.85
C ARG A 35 6.83 0.94 -17.43
N THR A 36 7.91 1.04 -18.18
CA THR A 36 9.00 2.00 -17.91
C THR A 36 8.49 3.44 -17.95
N ALA A 37 7.62 3.77 -18.92
CA ALA A 37 7.01 5.09 -19.01
C ALA A 37 6.09 5.42 -17.82
N LYS A 38 5.33 4.42 -17.33
CA LYS A 38 4.53 4.52 -16.09
C LYS A 38 5.44 4.71 -14.88
N GLY A 39 6.51 3.91 -14.78
CA GLY A 39 7.55 3.99 -13.75
C GLY A 39 8.19 5.36 -13.64
N ARG A 40 8.62 5.94 -14.77
CA ARG A 40 9.18 7.29 -14.81
C ARG A 40 8.22 8.36 -14.29
N LYS A 41 6.93 8.28 -14.65
CA LYS A 41 5.92 9.24 -14.15
C LYS A 41 5.79 9.16 -12.62
N LEU A 42 5.79 7.96 -12.06
CA LEU A 42 5.72 7.73 -10.63
C LEU A 42 7.00 8.19 -9.92
N TYR A 43 8.17 7.85 -10.48
CA TYR A 43 9.47 8.28 -9.98
C TYR A 43 9.58 9.81 -9.92
N ARG A 44 9.20 10.51 -11.00
CA ARG A 44 9.16 11.98 -11.03
C ARG A 44 8.22 12.58 -9.98
N HIS A 45 7.14 11.88 -9.65
CA HIS A 45 6.16 12.37 -8.69
C HIS A 45 6.60 12.16 -7.23
N TYR A 46 7.24 11.03 -6.93
CA TYR A 46 7.51 10.61 -5.55
C TYR A 46 9.00 10.55 -5.17
N CYS A 47 9.89 10.17 -6.10
CA CYS A 47 11.28 9.82 -5.80
C CYS A 47 12.27 10.93 -6.18
N MET A 48 12.02 11.62 -7.30
CA MET A 48 12.92 12.60 -7.92
C MET A 48 13.33 13.75 -6.98
N HIS A 49 12.46 14.13 -6.05
CA HIS A 49 12.75 15.22 -5.10
C HIS A 49 13.94 14.91 -4.16
N CYS A 50 14.23 13.63 -3.93
CA CYS A 50 15.35 13.19 -3.12
C CYS A 50 16.46 12.53 -3.95
N HIS A 51 16.10 11.79 -5.00
CA HIS A 51 17.06 11.04 -5.83
C HIS A 51 17.49 11.75 -7.12
N GLY A 52 16.93 12.91 -7.47
CA GLY A 52 17.21 13.58 -8.74
C GLY A 52 16.38 13.04 -9.91
N GLU A 53 16.41 13.69 -11.08
CA GLU A 53 15.75 13.17 -12.28
C GLU A 53 16.57 12.04 -12.92
N SER A 54 17.89 12.13 -12.86
CA SER A 54 18.82 11.13 -13.40
C SER A 54 19.21 10.04 -12.39
N GLY A 55 18.81 10.19 -11.12
CA GLY A 55 19.21 9.27 -10.04
C GLY A 55 20.57 9.58 -9.42
N GLN A 56 21.28 10.59 -9.92
CA GLN A 56 22.60 10.99 -9.44
C GLN A 56 22.51 11.65 -8.07
N GLN A 57 23.55 11.45 -7.26
CA GLN A 57 23.68 12.20 -6.01
C GLN A 57 23.69 13.70 -6.26
N GLN A 58 23.24 14.47 -5.27
CA GLN A 58 23.24 15.95 -5.29
C GLN A 58 22.27 16.59 -6.30
N GLU A 59 21.48 15.81 -7.03
CA GLU A 59 20.50 16.34 -7.98
C GLU A 59 19.12 16.57 -7.34
N GLY A 60 18.75 15.77 -6.35
CA GLY A 60 17.47 15.90 -5.66
C GLY A 60 17.32 17.28 -4.99
N PHE A 61 16.19 17.94 -5.22
CA PHE A 61 15.86 19.24 -4.62
C PHE A 61 16.06 19.28 -3.10
N ASN A 62 15.80 18.17 -2.42
CA ASN A 62 15.92 18.05 -0.97
C ASN A 62 17.32 17.64 -0.48
N TRP A 63 18.26 17.36 -1.38
CA TRP A 63 19.55 16.73 -1.08
C TRP A 63 20.36 17.46 0.00
N GLU A 64 20.51 18.77 -0.11
CA GLU A 64 21.34 19.58 0.79
C GLU A 64 20.80 19.63 2.23
N ARG A 65 19.53 19.29 2.45
CA ARG A 65 18.87 19.33 3.75
C ARG A 65 18.66 17.95 4.39
N MET A 66 19.01 16.87 3.69
CA MET A 66 18.84 15.52 4.22
C MET A 66 19.98 15.17 5.19
N PRO A 67 19.67 14.59 6.36
CA PRO A 67 20.69 14.04 7.24
C PRO A 67 21.32 12.80 6.61
N ASP A 68 22.53 12.46 7.06
CA ASP A 68 23.14 11.18 6.70
C ASP A 68 22.43 10.01 7.44
N PRO A 69 22.30 8.83 6.82
CA PRO A 69 22.73 8.51 5.46
C PRO A 69 21.78 9.11 4.41
N ARG A 70 22.37 9.81 3.43
CA ARG A 70 21.64 10.37 2.29
C ARG A 70 21.25 9.30 1.28
N PRO A 71 20.30 9.59 0.37
CA PRO A 71 19.91 8.63 -0.66
C PRO A 71 21.10 8.16 -1.49
N ARG A 72 21.10 6.87 -1.82
CA ARG A 72 22.11 6.26 -2.69
C ARG A 72 22.03 6.85 -4.11
N ASP A 73 23.17 6.83 -4.80
CA ASP A 73 23.23 7.10 -6.24
C ASP A 73 22.56 5.95 -7.00
N LEU A 74 21.42 6.22 -7.64
CA LEU A 74 20.68 5.22 -8.40
C LEU A 74 21.22 5.06 -9.83
N SER A 75 22.13 5.93 -10.27
CA SER A 75 22.77 5.87 -11.59
C SER A 75 24.10 5.10 -11.58
N GLU A 76 24.62 4.80 -10.38
CA GLU A 76 25.90 4.14 -10.20
C GLU A 76 25.80 2.64 -10.51
N SER A 77 26.28 2.27 -11.70
CA SER A 77 26.11 0.94 -12.26
C SER A 77 26.79 -0.17 -11.46
N GLU A 78 27.94 0.07 -10.81
CA GLU A 78 28.68 -0.98 -10.11
C GLU A 78 27.90 -1.46 -8.88
N ALA A 79 27.43 -0.54 -8.03
CA ALA A 79 26.61 -0.89 -6.88
C ALA A 79 25.17 -1.26 -7.25
N MET A 80 24.51 -0.53 -8.15
CA MET A 80 23.09 -0.82 -8.44
C MET A 80 22.89 -2.17 -9.13
N SER A 81 23.91 -2.68 -9.83
CA SER A 81 23.86 -4.01 -10.45
C SER A 81 24.01 -5.15 -9.44
N THR A 82 24.47 -4.90 -8.20
CA THR A 82 24.57 -5.96 -7.18
C THR A 82 23.23 -6.30 -6.54
N PHE A 83 22.27 -5.37 -6.57
CA PHE A 83 20.94 -5.60 -6.02
C PHE A 83 20.06 -6.32 -7.05
N SER A 84 19.32 -7.31 -6.60
CA SER A 84 18.23 -7.96 -7.33
C SER A 84 17.03 -7.02 -7.49
N ASP A 85 16.14 -7.34 -8.43
CA ASP A 85 14.90 -6.56 -8.63
C ASP A 85 14.02 -6.59 -7.38
N GLU A 86 14.00 -7.72 -6.67
CA GLU A 86 13.25 -7.91 -5.43
C GLU A 86 13.81 -7.08 -4.27
N GLU A 87 15.14 -6.96 -4.14
CA GLU A 87 15.74 -6.10 -3.10
C GLU A 87 15.40 -4.63 -3.31
N ILE A 88 15.42 -4.16 -4.57
CA ILE A 88 15.00 -2.79 -4.90
C ILE A 88 13.51 -2.62 -4.61
N PHE A 89 12.67 -3.58 -5.03
CA PHE A 89 11.24 -3.58 -4.74
C PHE A 89 10.95 -3.51 -3.23
N ASN A 90 11.59 -4.38 -2.46
CA ASN A 90 11.42 -4.48 -1.00
C ASN A 90 11.88 -3.21 -0.29
N THR A 91 12.93 -2.55 -0.80
CA THR A 91 13.37 -1.24 -0.27
C THR A 91 12.28 -0.17 -0.41
N ILE A 92 11.54 -0.18 -1.51
CA ILE A 92 10.45 0.78 -1.80
C ILE A 92 9.15 0.38 -1.08
N SER A 93 8.92 -0.91 -0.89
CA SER A 93 7.67 -1.51 -0.38
C SER A 93 7.75 -2.06 1.05
N ARG A 94 8.75 -1.67 1.84
CA ARG A 94 8.87 -2.10 3.25
C ARG A 94 7.95 -1.34 4.18
N ASP A 95 7.72 -1.88 5.37
CA ASP A 95 7.11 -1.12 6.47
C ASP A 95 8.11 -0.15 7.10
N MET A 96 7.60 0.92 7.71
CA MET A 96 8.42 1.87 8.47
C MET A 96 8.71 1.30 9.85
N ARG A 97 9.99 1.17 10.21
CA ARG A 97 10.45 0.73 11.53
C ARG A 97 11.07 1.86 12.31
N ASP A 98 10.98 1.78 13.63
CA ASP A 98 11.58 2.75 14.54
C ASP A 98 13.10 2.57 14.57
N THR A 99 13.84 3.55 14.05
CA THR A 99 15.30 3.50 13.99
C THR A 99 16.00 3.77 15.33
N THR A 100 15.25 3.92 16.42
CA THR A 100 15.82 3.94 17.79
C THR A 100 15.99 2.54 18.38
N LEU A 101 15.32 1.53 17.81
CA LEU A 101 15.39 0.16 18.31
C LEU A 101 16.66 -0.53 17.82
N GLN A 102 17.43 -1.11 18.75
CA GLN A 102 18.70 -1.76 18.43
C GLN A 102 18.51 -2.93 17.44
N GLU A 103 17.43 -3.69 17.55
CA GLU A 103 17.09 -4.77 16.62
C GLU A 103 16.94 -4.30 15.16
N VAL A 104 16.55 -3.05 14.94
CA VAL A 104 16.42 -2.45 13.61
C VAL A 104 17.77 -2.01 13.07
N LEU A 105 18.66 -1.56 13.96
CA LEU A 105 20.03 -1.15 13.61
C LEU A 105 20.94 -2.36 13.33
N ASP A 106 20.66 -3.49 13.97
CA ASP A 106 21.43 -4.74 13.82
C ASP A 106 20.94 -5.61 12.66
N ASP A 107 19.78 -5.30 12.05
CA ASP A 107 19.23 -6.04 10.92
C ASP A 107 19.99 -5.68 9.63
N GLU A 108 20.99 -6.50 9.28
CA GLU A 108 21.82 -6.34 8.09
C GLU A 108 21.01 -6.36 6.77
N ASN A 109 19.81 -6.95 6.78
CA ASN A 109 18.92 -7.02 5.62
C ASN A 109 17.94 -5.83 5.55
N TYR A 110 17.83 -5.05 6.63
CA TYR A 110 16.96 -3.89 6.69
C TYR A 110 17.78 -2.62 6.52
N PHE A 111 17.63 -1.98 5.36
CA PHE A 111 18.21 -0.66 5.11
C PHE A 111 17.47 0.39 5.94
N ALA A 112 17.91 0.56 7.19
CA ALA A 112 17.30 1.44 8.18
C ALA A 112 17.62 2.91 7.90
N VAL A 113 16.77 3.56 7.10
CA VAL A 113 16.71 5.02 7.07
C VAL A 113 15.25 5.45 7.15
N SER A 114 14.88 6.13 8.24
CA SER A 114 13.52 6.64 8.42
C SER A 114 13.15 7.68 7.36
N THR A 115 14.15 8.33 6.75
CA THR A 115 13.95 9.42 5.77
C THR A 115 13.50 8.95 4.39
N MET A 116 13.73 7.67 4.02
CA MET A 116 13.16 7.10 2.81
C MET A 116 11.75 6.57 3.11
N PRO A 117 10.69 7.16 2.55
CA PRO A 117 9.33 6.76 2.85
C PRO A 117 8.98 5.42 2.21
N THR A 118 8.01 4.72 2.82
CA THR A 118 7.36 3.57 2.19
C THR A 118 6.33 3.99 1.16
N PHE A 119 6.20 3.20 0.10
CA PHE A 119 5.12 3.34 -0.89
C PHE A 119 4.17 2.14 -0.90
N LYS A 120 4.37 1.16 -0.03
CA LYS A 120 3.55 -0.05 0.12
C LYS A 120 2.05 0.25 0.22
N TYR A 121 1.69 1.29 0.96
CA TYR A 121 0.29 1.68 1.20
C TYR A 121 -0.23 2.75 0.23
N THR A 122 0.57 3.14 -0.77
CA THR A 122 0.26 4.24 -1.71
C THR A 122 0.14 3.78 -3.15
N LEU A 123 1.03 2.88 -3.57
CA LEU A 123 1.13 2.37 -4.94
C LEU A 123 0.71 0.89 -4.96
N SER A 124 0.22 0.42 -6.11
CA SER A 124 0.01 -1.02 -6.31
C SER A 124 1.33 -1.75 -6.55
N GLU A 125 1.35 -3.07 -6.39
CA GLU A 125 2.56 -3.87 -6.68
C GLU A 125 3.03 -3.66 -8.14
N GLU A 126 2.11 -3.66 -9.10
CA GLU A 126 2.42 -3.42 -10.51
C GLU A 126 3.06 -2.02 -10.73
N GLU A 127 2.59 -1.00 -10.00
CA GLU A 127 3.17 0.34 -10.05
C GLU A 127 4.56 0.39 -9.42
N LEU A 128 4.79 -0.34 -8.34
CA LEU A 128 6.11 -0.46 -7.70
C LEU A 128 7.10 -1.16 -8.64
N TRP A 129 6.71 -2.26 -9.27
CA TRP A 129 7.53 -2.92 -10.30
C TRP A 129 7.83 -2.01 -11.49
N ALA A 130 6.89 -1.14 -11.87
CA ALA A 130 7.15 -0.13 -12.89
C ALA A 130 8.22 0.88 -12.43
N VAL A 131 8.20 1.31 -11.17
CA VAL A 131 9.26 2.16 -10.59
C VAL A 131 10.61 1.43 -10.60
N VAL A 132 10.65 0.15 -10.18
CA VAL A 132 11.89 -0.66 -10.23
C VAL A 132 12.42 -0.74 -11.66
N GLY A 133 11.55 -1.01 -12.64
CA GLY A 133 11.93 -1.05 -14.05
C GLY A 133 12.52 0.27 -14.53
N TYR A 134 11.98 1.41 -14.12
CA TYR A 134 12.56 2.71 -14.42
C TYR A 134 13.90 2.94 -13.70
N VAL A 135 14.01 2.60 -12.42
CA VAL A 135 15.27 2.71 -11.65
C VAL A 135 16.38 1.90 -12.32
N ARG A 136 16.07 0.71 -12.86
CA ARG A 136 17.04 -0.08 -13.63
C ARG A 136 17.60 0.67 -14.83
N THR A 137 16.78 1.47 -15.51
CA THR A 137 17.24 2.26 -16.66
C THR A 137 18.23 3.37 -16.27
N LEU A 138 18.19 3.87 -15.03
CA LEU A 138 19.07 4.95 -14.57
C LEU A 138 20.55 4.53 -14.52
N HIS A 139 20.82 3.23 -14.35
CA HIS A 139 22.16 2.67 -14.28
C HIS A 139 22.47 1.70 -15.44
N GLY A 140 21.72 1.80 -16.55
CA GLY A 140 21.93 1.00 -17.76
C GLY A 140 21.50 -0.47 -17.66
N GLY A 141 20.79 -0.84 -16.59
CA GLY A 141 20.18 -2.17 -16.43
C GLY A 141 18.79 -2.26 -17.03
N SER A 142 18.19 -3.45 -16.91
CA SER A 142 16.80 -3.73 -17.29
C SER A 142 16.13 -4.58 -16.22
N LEU A 143 14.82 -4.44 -16.05
CA LEU A 143 14.04 -5.32 -15.18
C LEU A 143 14.11 -6.77 -15.70
N THR A 144 14.40 -7.71 -14.81
CA THR A 144 14.41 -9.16 -15.09
C THR A 144 13.20 -9.88 -14.49
N PHE A 145 12.57 -9.31 -13.46
CA PHE A 145 11.37 -9.85 -12.83
C PHE A 145 10.20 -9.94 -13.82
N ASP A 146 9.57 -11.11 -13.90
CA ASP A 146 8.45 -11.38 -14.80
C ASP A 146 7.11 -10.91 -14.21
N VAL A 147 6.86 -9.60 -14.32
CA VAL A 147 5.62 -8.97 -13.84
C VAL A 147 4.39 -9.50 -14.58
N GLU A 148 4.48 -9.83 -15.87
CA GLU A 148 3.31 -10.35 -16.62
C GLU A 148 2.98 -11.78 -16.21
N GLY A 149 4.01 -12.62 -16.02
CA GLY A 149 3.84 -13.95 -15.45
C GLY A 149 3.24 -13.90 -14.06
N ARG A 150 3.73 -13.01 -13.18
CA ARG A 150 3.17 -12.79 -11.84
C ARG A 150 1.71 -12.35 -11.89
N LYS A 151 1.37 -11.42 -12.79
CA LYS A 151 -0.01 -10.95 -13.00
C LYS A 151 -0.92 -12.09 -13.43
N ALA A 152 -0.51 -12.86 -14.44
CA ALA A 152 -1.29 -13.99 -14.94
C ALA A 152 -1.48 -15.08 -13.89
N GLU A 153 -0.44 -15.37 -13.09
CA GLU A 153 -0.50 -16.31 -11.98
C GLU A 153 -1.54 -15.86 -10.94
N LEU A 154 -1.46 -14.61 -10.46
CA LEU A 154 -2.37 -14.08 -9.45
C LEU A 154 -3.82 -13.99 -9.95
N GLU A 155 -4.01 -13.60 -11.21
CA GLU A 155 -5.34 -13.56 -11.82
C GLU A 155 -5.97 -14.95 -11.89
N SER A 156 -5.16 -15.96 -12.25
CA SER A 156 -5.59 -17.36 -12.30
C SER A 156 -5.94 -17.88 -10.90
N GLN A 157 -5.13 -17.59 -9.89
CA GLN A 157 -5.39 -17.99 -8.50
C GLN A 157 -6.67 -17.34 -7.98
N PHE A 158 -6.86 -16.04 -8.24
CA PHE A 158 -8.07 -15.32 -7.84
C PHE A 158 -9.33 -15.92 -8.47
N LYS A 159 -9.34 -16.17 -9.79
CA LYS A 159 -10.49 -16.78 -10.48
C LYS A 159 -10.79 -18.20 -10.00
N ALA A 160 -9.76 -18.98 -9.70
CA ALA A 160 -9.93 -20.32 -9.14
C ALA A 160 -10.56 -20.26 -7.73
N ALA A 161 -10.09 -19.34 -6.89
CA ALA A 161 -10.65 -19.14 -5.54
C ALA A 161 -12.09 -18.61 -5.59
N GLU A 162 -12.40 -17.69 -6.51
CA GLU A 162 -13.76 -17.18 -6.76
C GLU A 162 -14.72 -18.31 -7.14
N THR A 163 -14.29 -19.18 -8.07
CA THR A 163 -15.11 -20.34 -8.49
C THR A 163 -15.35 -21.30 -7.32
N ALA A 164 -14.31 -21.58 -6.51
CA ALA A 164 -14.43 -22.46 -5.35
C ALA A 164 -15.37 -21.87 -4.29
N HIS A 165 -15.27 -20.57 -4.03
CA HIS A 165 -16.15 -19.86 -3.11
C HIS A 165 -17.61 -19.89 -3.54
N ASP A 166 -17.89 -19.63 -4.81
CA ASP A 166 -19.26 -19.69 -5.33
C ASP A 166 -19.86 -21.10 -5.22
N GLN A 167 -19.06 -22.15 -5.45
CA GLN A 167 -19.47 -23.54 -5.27
C GLN A 167 -19.73 -23.90 -3.80
N ALA A 168 -18.83 -23.48 -2.90
CA ALA A 168 -18.98 -23.71 -1.47
C ALA A 168 -20.22 -22.98 -0.92
N LYS A 169 -20.45 -21.74 -1.37
CA LYS A 169 -21.64 -20.97 -1.02
C LYS A 169 -22.92 -21.68 -1.47
N GLN A 170 -22.96 -22.16 -2.71
CA GLN A 170 -24.12 -22.90 -3.21
C GLN A 170 -24.38 -24.16 -2.37
N THR A 171 -23.32 -24.87 -1.97
CA THR A 171 -23.44 -26.09 -1.13
C THR A 171 -23.98 -25.75 0.26
N MET A 172 -23.49 -24.66 0.86
CA MET A 172 -23.98 -24.15 2.15
C MET A 172 -25.45 -23.71 2.05
N ASP A 173 -25.82 -22.93 1.03
CA ASP A 173 -27.20 -22.49 0.80
C ASP A 173 -28.15 -23.70 0.61
N GLU A 174 -27.71 -24.76 -0.09
CA GLU A 174 -28.46 -26.01 -0.26
C GLU A 174 -28.59 -26.80 1.05
N ALA A 175 -27.55 -26.82 1.90
CA ALA A 175 -27.57 -27.47 3.21
C ALA A 175 -28.50 -26.75 4.19
N LEU A 176 -28.44 -25.42 4.25
CA LEU A 176 -29.35 -24.59 5.06
C LEU A 176 -30.80 -24.79 4.64
N ALA A 177 -31.10 -24.76 3.34
CA ALA A 177 -32.45 -25.01 2.85
C ALA A 177 -32.96 -26.43 3.19
N LYS A 178 -32.05 -27.42 3.24
CA LYS A 178 -32.39 -28.78 3.66
C LYS A 178 -32.67 -28.86 5.16
N GLN A 179 -31.87 -28.18 5.99
CA GLN A 179 -32.11 -28.10 7.43
C GLN A 179 -33.43 -27.39 7.74
N GLU A 180 -33.69 -26.23 7.13
CA GLU A 180 -34.95 -25.49 7.29
C GLU A 180 -36.16 -26.36 6.92
N ALA A 181 -36.05 -27.19 5.87
CA ALA A 181 -37.11 -28.12 5.48
C ALA A 181 -37.29 -29.30 6.45
N GLU A 182 -36.20 -29.83 7.02
CA GLU A 182 -36.24 -30.88 8.04
C GLU A 182 -36.84 -30.36 9.36
N GLU A 183 -36.49 -29.15 9.77
CA GLU A 183 -37.06 -28.47 10.95
C GLU A 183 -38.55 -28.16 10.75
N ALA A 184 -38.96 -27.66 9.57
CA ALA A 184 -40.36 -27.44 9.25
C ALA A 184 -41.18 -28.74 9.28
N ALA A 185 -40.66 -29.82 8.70
CA ALA A 185 -41.33 -31.11 8.73
C ALA A 185 -41.42 -31.71 10.15
N ARG A 186 -40.41 -31.45 11.00
CA ARG A 186 -40.44 -31.85 12.41
C ARG A 186 -41.50 -31.06 13.19
N ALA A 187 -41.59 -29.75 12.97
CA ALA A 187 -42.60 -28.90 13.60
C ALA A 187 -44.03 -29.30 13.19
N GLU A 188 -44.25 -29.60 11.89
CA GLU A 188 -45.54 -30.12 11.41
C GLU A 188 -45.90 -31.47 12.06
N ALA A 189 -44.91 -32.37 12.25
CA ALA A 189 -45.14 -33.66 12.90
C ALA A 189 -45.38 -33.54 14.43
N GLU A 190 -44.77 -32.56 15.09
CA GLU A 190 -45.03 -32.26 16.51
C GLU A 190 -46.43 -31.65 16.69
N GLU A 191 -46.88 -30.75 15.79
CA GLU A 191 -48.24 -30.19 15.79
C GLU A 191 -49.30 -31.29 15.53
N GLU A 192 -49.07 -32.20 14.58
CA GLU A 192 -49.97 -33.36 14.33
C GLU A 192 -50.01 -34.35 15.50
N ALA A 193 -48.92 -34.47 16.29
CA ALA A 193 -48.88 -35.35 17.46
C ALA A 193 -49.59 -34.75 18.68
N GLU A 194 -49.61 -33.42 18.83
CA GLU A 194 -50.37 -32.73 19.88
C GLU A 194 -51.90 -32.73 19.61
N ASP A 195 -52.32 -32.77 18.34
CA ASP A 195 -53.74 -32.86 17.94
C ASP A 195 -54.36 -34.26 18.10
N ASP A 196 -53.55 -35.32 18.25
CA ASP A 196 -54.01 -36.72 18.40
C ASP A 196 -54.12 -37.17 19.88
N ASP A 197 -53.80 -36.29 20.84
CA ASP A 197 -53.84 -36.55 22.30
C ASP A 197 -54.98 -35.81 23.03
N GLU A 198 -56.10 -35.53 22.33
CA GLU A 198 -57.34 -34.98 22.92
C GLU A 198 -58.24 -36.03 23.63
N ASP A 199 -57.70 -37.17 24.08
CA ASP A 199 -58.50 -38.17 24.80
C ASP A 199 -57.69 -39.01 25.83
N MET A 200 -56.98 -38.36 26.77
CA MET A 200 -56.71 -38.98 28.09
C MET A 200 -56.82 -37.98 29.24
N ASP A 201 -57.69 -38.34 30.19
CA ASP A 201 -58.02 -37.62 31.43
C ASP A 201 -56.78 -37.20 32.24
N MET A 202 -56.82 -35.96 32.72
CA MET A 202 -56.00 -35.42 33.80
C MET A 202 -56.01 -36.33 35.03
N GLU A 203 -54.85 -36.62 35.60
CA GLU A 203 -54.57 -36.41 37.04
C GLU A 203 -53.06 -36.51 37.37
N ASP A 204 -52.63 -35.54 38.17
CA ASP A 204 -51.45 -35.43 39.05
C ASP A 204 -50.02 -35.15 38.52
N ASP A 205 -49.59 -33.91 38.84
CA ASP A 205 -48.36 -33.50 39.53
C ASP A 205 -47.09 -34.35 39.32
N GLU A 206 -46.08 -33.73 38.70
CA GLU A 206 -44.76 -33.55 39.31
C GLU A 206 -44.00 -32.40 38.62
N ASP A 207 -43.56 -31.41 39.41
CA ASP A 207 -42.60 -30.37 39.04
C ASP A 207 -41.33 -31.03 38.46
N THR A 208 -41.19 -31.03 37.13
CA THR A 208 -39.91 -31.27 36.48
C THR A 208 -39.33 -29.92 36.06
N ASP A 209 -38.26 -29.52 36.75
CA ASP A 209 -37.38 -28.42 36.39
C ASP A 209 -37.04 -28.53 34.90
N LEU A 210 -37.60 -27.63 34.08
CA LEU A 210 -37.16 -27.37 32.72
C LEU A 210 -35.77 -26.72 32.84
N GLU A 211 -34.73 -27.55 32.81
CA GLU A 211 -33.37 -27.06 32.64
C GLU A 211 -33.34 -26.28 31.32
N ASP A 212 -32.89 -25.01 31.39
CA ASP A 212 -32.51 -24.20 30.23
C ASP A 212 -31.46 -25.01 29.45
N ASP A 213 -31.90 -25.83 28.50
CA ASP A 213 -31.05 -26.42 27.48
C ASP A 213 -30.52 -25.24 26.65
N GLU A 214 -29.32 -24.77 26.97
CA GLU A 214 -28.55 -23.87 26.12
C GLU A 214 -28.54 -24.51 24.72
N GLU A 215 -29.22 -23.90 23.74
CA GLU A 215 -29.20 -24.32 22.34
C GLU A 215 -27.74 -24.46 21.89
N GLU A 216 -27.20 -25.69 21.90
CA GLU A 216 -25.89 -25.98 21.35
C GLU A 216 -25.96 -25.62 19.86
N GLU A 217 -25.28 -24.54 19.47
CA GLU A 217 -25.15 -24.09 18.09
C GLU A 217 -24.53 -25.24 17.26
N ILE A 218 -25.37 -25.99 16.55
CA ILE A 218 -24.95 -27.07 15.66
C ILE A 218 -24.30 -26.43 14.44
N VAL A 219 -22.99 -26.17 14.52
CA VAL A 219 -22.21 -25.72 13.35
C VAL A 219 -22.21 -26.85 12.33
N LEU A 220 -22.79 -26.59 11.16
CA LEU A 220 -22.84 -27.59 10.09
C LEU A 220 -21.42 -27.83 9.53
N PRO A 221 -21.02 -29.07 9.22
CA PRO A 221 -19.76 -29.35 8.53
C PRO A 221 -19.60 -28.58 7.20
N GLU A 222 -20.71 -28.27 6.55
CA GLU A 222 -20.79 -27.44 5.35
C GLU A 222 -20.46 -25.96 5.60
N GLU A 223 -20.79 -25.44 6.79
CA GLU A 223 -20.47 -24.08 7.22
C GLU A 223 -18.97 -23.91 7.46
N GLU A 224 -18.34 -24.82 8.22
CA GLU A 224 -16.87 -24.81 8.41
C GLU A 224 -16.11 -24.92 7.07
N ALA A 225 -16.63 -25.74 6.15
CA ALA A 225 -16.07 -25.89 4.82
C ALA A 225 -16.20 -24.59 4.00
N TYR A 226 -17.35 -23.90 4.10
CA TYR A 226 -17.57 -22.61 3.45
C TYR A 226 -16.65 -21.53 4.03
N GLU A 227 -16.53 -21.40 5.34
CA GLU A 227 -15.67 -20.41 6.00
C GLU A 227 -14.23 -20.53 5.52
N LYS A 228 -13.68 -21.75 5.49
CA LYS A 228 -12.32 -22.00 5.01
C LYS A 228 -12.12 -21.59 3.55
N VAL A 229 -13.11 -21.82 2.70
CA VAL A 229 -13.04 -21.40 1.29
C VAL A 229 -13.20 -19.89 1.16
N ALA A 230 -14.05 -19.26 1.98
CA ALA A 230 -14.22 -17.82 2.04
C ALA A 230 -12.93 -17.10 2.49
N GLU A 231 -12.21 -17.64 3.47
CA GLU A 231 -10.89 -17.14 3.86
C GLU A 231 -9.89 -17.20 2.69
N GLN A 232 -9.85 -18.31 1.96
CA GLN A 232 -8.98 -18.48 0.80
C GLN A 232 -9.34 -17.50 -0.33
N PHE A 233 -10.63 -17.29 -0.57
CA PHE A 233 -11.11 -16.33 -1.56
C PHE A 233 -10.73 -14.90 -1.20
N GLU A 234 -10.99 -14.46 0.04
CA GLU A 234 -10.63 -13.11 0.47
C GLU A 234 -9.12 -12.90 0.49
N ALA A 235 -8.32 -13.92 0.84
CA ALA A 235 -6.87 -13.86 0.73
C ALA A 235 -6.41 -13.71 -0.74
N ALA A 236 -6.92 -14.54 -1.66
CA ALA A 236 -6.57 -14.46 -3.08
C ALA A 236 -7.00 -13.13 -3.71
N LYS A 237 -8.19 -12.65 -3.35
CA LYS A 237 -8.73 -11.35 -3.75
C LYS A 237 -7.86 -10.21 -3.24
N ALA A 238 -7.47 -10.21 -1.96
CA ALA A 238 -6.61 -9.18 -1.40
C ALA A 238 -5.25 -9.12 -2.11
N VAL A 239 -4.64 -10.27 -2.41
CA VAL A 239 -3.37 -10.33 -3.16
C VAL A 239 -3.53 -9.79 -4.58
N TRP A 240 -4.56 -10.21 -5.30
CA TRP A 240 -4.84 -9.73 -6.67
C TRP A 240 -5.14 -8.23 -6.73
N GLU A 241 -5.95 -7.73 -5.79
CA GLU A 241 -6.27 -6.31 -5.71
C GLU A 241 -5.05 -5.47 -5.32
N ASN A 242 -4.21 -5.93 -4.39
CA ASN A 242 -2.97 -5.26 -4.04
C ASN A 242 -1.99 -5.20 -5.23
N PHE A 243 -1.95 -6.23 -6.06
CA PHE A 243 -1.15 -6.23 -7.26
C PHE A 243 -1.62 -5.18 -8.28
N SER A 244 -2.92 -5.22 -8.58
CA SER A 244 -3.52 -4.53 -9.73
C SER A 244 -4.03 -3.11 -9.41
N LYS A 245 -4.35 -2.80 -8.15
CA LYS A 245 -4.97 -1.55 -7.73
C LYS A 245 -4.20 -0.94 -6.58
N ARG A 246 -4.19 0.39 -6.52
CA ARG A 246 -3.64 1.10 -5.36
C ARG A 246 -4.42 0.74 -4.11
N PRO A 247 -3.75 0.53 -2.96
CA PRO A 247 -4.42 0.32 -1.69
C PRO A 247 -5.44 1.41 -1.40
N ARG A 248 -6.65 0.99 -1.00
CA ARG A 248 -7.71 1.89 -0.57
C ARG A 248 -8.10 1.56 0.85
N MET A 249 -8.16 2.59 1.68
CA MET A 249 -8.74 2.47 3.02
C MET A 249 -10.16 3.01 3.00
N THR A 250 -11.00 2.45 3.86
CA THR A 250 -12.31 3.01 4.16
C THR A 250 -12.16 4.43 4.69
N GLN A 251 -13.22 5.24 4.55
CA GLN A 251 -13.22 6.60 5.09
C GLN A 251 -12.97 6.55 6.60
N ILE A 252 -11.87 7.16 7.02
CA ILE A 252 -11.48 7.19 8.42
C ILE A 252 -12.50 8.02 9.19
N ALA A 253 -13.16 7.37 10.13
CA ALA A 253 -14.12 8.00 11.03
C ALA A 253 -13.45 9.16 11.80
N ARG A 254 -14.26 10.07 12.31
CA ARG A 254 -13.77 11.13 13.19
C ARG A 254 -13.36 10.51 14.53
N PRO A 255 -12.07 10.49 14.92
CA PRO A 255 -11.69 10.00 16.23
C PRO A 255 -12.14 10.96 17.33
N ASP A 256 -12.41 10.41 18.50
CA ASP A 256 -12.29 11.16 19.75
C ASP A 256 -10.81 11.21 20.15
N LEU A 257 -10.23 12.41 20.22
CA LEU A 257 -8.82 12.63 20.57
C LEU A 257 -8.67 13.17 22.01
N THR A 258 -9.74 13.13 22.79
CA THR A 258 -9.73 13.61 24.18
C THR A 258 -8.95 12.63 25.05
N VAL A 259 -7.93 13.12 25.75
CA VAL A 259 -7.09 12.36 26.68
C VAL A 259 -6.81 13.17 27.94
N ALA A 260 -6.45 12.50 29.03
CA ALA A 260 -6.04 13.21 30.26
C ALA A 260 -4.76 14.01 30.02
N GLU A 261 -4.57 15.14 30.70
CA GLU A 261 -3.41 16.03 30.46
C GLU A 261 -2.07 15.32 30.68
N THR A 262 -1.98 14.44 31.68
CA THR A 262 -0.78 13.64 31.95
C THR A 262 -0.47 12.66 30.82
N GLU A 263 -1.50 12.06 30.23
CA GLU A 263 -1.38 11.16 29.08
C GLU A 263 -1.03 11.94 27.81
N LYS A 264 -1.55 13.17 27.67
CA LYS A 264 -1.26 14.07 26.54
C LYS A 264 0.23 14.35 26.42
N VAL A 265 0.93 14.61 27.53
CA VAL A 265 2.39 14.86 27.52
C VAL A 265 3.16 13.63 27.02
N THR A 266 2.86 12.44 27.54
CA THR A 266 3.48 11.19 27.07
C THR A 266 3.19 10.92 25.60
N LEU A 267 1.95 11.18 25.17
CA LEU A 267 1.53 11.01 23.78
C LEU A 267 2.27 11.97 22.83
N GLN A 268 2.54 13.21 23.27
CA GLN A 268 3.33 14.20 22.53
C GLN A 268 4.80 13.79 22.40
N GLU A 269 5.41 13.27 23.47
CA GLU A 269 6.79 12.78 23.45
C GLU A 269 6.95 11.57 22.53
N ASN A 270 6.02 10.61 22.61
CA ASN A 270 5.97 9.48 21.68
C ASN A 270 5.79 9.97 20.24
N GLY A 271 4.83 10.87 20.00
CA GLY A 271 4.58 11.47 18.69
C GLY A 271 5.80 12.15 18.09
N LYS A 272 6.61 12.81 18.92
CA LYS A 272 7.88 13.40 18.51
C LYS A 272 8.87 12.32 18.09
N SER A 273 9.01 11.23 18.84
CA SER A 273 9.89 10.12 18.47
C SER A 273 9.46 9.50 17.13
N LEU A 274 8.16 9.19 16.99
CA LEU A 274 7.60 8.64 15.76
C LEU A 274 7.83 9.55 14.54
N TYR A 275 7.69 10.87 14.73
CA TYR A 275 7.93 11.88 13.69
C TYR A 275 9.37 11.83 13.15
N PHE A 276 10.37 11.73 14.02
CA PHE A 276 11.79 11.77 13.63
C PHE A 276 12.37 10.40 13.28
N ASN A 277 11.98 9.35 14.02
CA ASN A 277 12.74 8.11 14.07
C ASN A 277 12.03 6.92 13.39
N LYS A 278 10.69 6.88 13.37
CA LYS A 278 9.95 5.80 12.70
C LYS A 278 9.48 6.21 11.32
N TYR A 279 8.74 7.30 11.23
CA TYR A 279 8.10 7.74 9.98
C TYR A 279 8.90 8.78 9.20
N GLY A 280 9.98 9.31 9.80
CA GLY A 280 10.92 10.24 9.15
C GLY A 280 10.23 11.43 8.48
N CYS A 281 9.20 11.98 9.12
CA CYS A 281 8.43 13.11 8.61
C CYS A 281 9.34 14.32 8.34
N ASN A 282 10.39 14.49 9.14
CA ASN A 282 11.46 15.48 8.95
C ASN A 282 12.26 15.32 7.65
N GLY A 283 12.24 14.14 7.02
CA GLY A 283 12.84 13.94 5.70
C GLY A 283 12.15 14.76 4.63
N CYS A 284 10.84 14.99 4.74
CA CYS A 284 10.07 15.80 3.80
C CYS A 284 9.66 17.17 4.34
N HIS A 285 9.39 17.29 5.64
CA HIS A 285 8.86 18.50 6.27
C HIS A 285 9.90 19.21 7.12
N SER A 286 9.85 20.54 7.13
CA SER A 286 10.68 21.38 7.99
C SER A 286 9.96 21.80 9.28
N ILE A 287 10.72 21.91 10.37
CA ILE A 287 10.35 22.62 11.59
C ILE A 287 11.52 23.58 11.87
N GLY A 288 11.23 24.87 11.85
CA GLY A 288 12.19 25.95 11.77
C GLY A 288 12.95 25.86 10.46
N ASP A 289 14.26 25.99 10.55
CA ASP A 289 15.17 25.85 9.41
C ASP A 289 15.69 24.41 9.22
N VAL A 290 15.16 23.44 9.99
CA VAL A 290 15.63 22.04 10.00
C VAL A 290 14.60 21.12 9.37
N GLY A 291 15.06 20.21 8.50
CA GLY A 291 14.24 19.20 7.83
C GLY A 291 14.06 19.46 6.33
N GLY A 292 13.22 18.67 5.69
CA GLY A 292 13.02 18.71 4.24
C GLY A 292 12.12 19.85 3.75
N LEU A 293 12.18 20.12 2.44
CA LEU A 293 11.35 21.13 1.76
C LEU A 293 10.30 20.55 0.80
N VAL A 294 10.24 19.23 0.67
CA VAL A 294 9.28 18.57 -0.22
C VAL A 294 7.85 18.78 0.28
N GLY A 295 7.68 18.68 1.60
CA GLY A 295 6.46 19.00 2.32
C GLY A 295 6.45 20.44 2.85
N PRO A 296 5.27 20.99 3.16
CA PRO A 296 5.17 22.31 3.79
C PRO A 296 5.79 22.33 5.19
N ALA A 297 6.30 23.49 5.59
CA ALA A 297 6.77 23.74 6.96
C ALA A 297 5.66 23.51 8.00
N LEU A 298 6.00 22.83 9.10
CA LEU A 298 5.07 22.39 10.14
C LEU A 298 5.14 23.19 11.44
N ASP A 299 5.98 24.22 11.51
CA ASP A 299 6.17 25.13 12.65
C ASP A 299 4.89 25.62 13.34
N ARG A 300 3.84 25.76 12.53
CA ARG A 300 2.54 26.32 12.93
C ARG A 300 1.40 25.34 12.72
N ALA A 301 1.68 24.04 12.60
CA ALA A 301 0.69 23.02 12.35
C ALA A 301 -0.43 23.06 13.42
N GLY A 302 -0.08 23.01 14.70
CA GLY A 302 -1.05 23.06 15.81
C GLY A 302 -1.81 24.37 15.95
N PHE A 303 -1.32 25.46 15.35
CA PHE A 303 -2.08 26.71 15.26
C PHE A 303 -3.04 26.73 14.06
N ARG A 304 -2.65 26.13 12.93
CA ARG A 304 -3.34 26.27 11.63
C ARG A 304 -4.28 25.12 11.31
N LEU A 305 -4.00 23.94 11.83
CA LEU A 305 -4.68 22.70 11.47
C LEU A 305 -5.56 22.22 12.62
N ASN A 306 -6.58 21.44 12.28
CA ASN A 306 -7.46 20.81 13.25
C ASN A 306 -6.97 19.37 13.52
N ASP A 307 -6.91 18.95 14.79
CA ASP A 307 -6.34 17.65 15.17
C ASP A 307 -7.05 16.46 14.50
N THR A 308 -8.39 16.49 14.43
CA THR A 308 -9.17 15.46 13.71
C THR A 308 -8.77 15.41 12.22
N TRP A 309 -8.54 16.58 11.62
CA TRP A 309 -8.09 16.67 10.23
C TRP A 309 -6.67 16.10 10.08
N VAL A 310 -5.75 16.43 10.99
CA VAL A 310 -4.36 15.95 10.98
C VAL A 310 -4.32 14.44 11.12
N TYR A 311 -5.04 13.87 12.09
CA TYR A 311 -5.11 12.42 12.29
C TYR A 311 -5.59 11.69 11.03
N ARG A 312 -6.67 12.17 10.39
CA ARG A 312 -7.18 11.56 9.14
C ARG A 312 -6.18 11.71 7.99
N TRP A 313 -5.51 12.86 7.92
CA TRP A 313 -4.52 13.15 6.90
C TRP A 313 -3.32 12.22 7.01
N VAL A 314 -2.74 12.03 8.20
CA VAL A 314 -1.54 11.17 8.36
C VAL A 314 -1.84 9.68 8.20
N ARG A 315 -3.09 9.25 8.46
CA ARG A 315 -3.53 7.86 8.27
C ARG A 315 -3.82 7.52 6.81
N TYR A 316 -4.48 8.41 6.05
CA TYR A 316 -4.77 8.16 4.64
C TYR A 316 -4.84 9.44 3.80
N PRO A 317 -3.70 10.05 3.46
CA PRO A 317 -3.64 11.32 2.72
C PRO A 317 -4.40 11.27 1.37
N GLN A 318 -4.31 10.14 0.66
CA GLN A 318 -4.85 9.89 -0.67
C GLN A 318 -6.38 9.81 -0.65
N GLY A 319 -6.97 9.40 0.48
CA GLY A 319 -8.42 9.43 0.69
C GLY A 319 -8.99 10.83 0.84
N MET A 320 -8.15 11.81 1.23
CA MET A 320 -8.52 13.23 1.32
C MET A 320 -8.13 14.01 0.07
N LYS A 321 -6.94 13.75 -0.47
CA LYS A 321 -6.42 14.35 -1.70
C LYS A 321 -5.75 13.28 -2.57
N LYS A 322 -6.49 12.77 -3.55
CA LYS A 322 -6.11 11.66 -4.44
C LYS A 322 -4.70 11.75 -5.04
N HIS A 323 -4.23 12.95 -5.39
CA HIS A 323 -2.95 13.19 -6.05
C HIS A 323 -1.94 13.92 -5.15
N THR A 324 -2.06 13.78 -3.84
CA THR A 324 -1.06 14.31 -2.90
C THR A 324 0.26 13.56 -3.02
N ARG A 325 1.37 14.29 -2.92
CA ARG A 325 2.73 13.71 -2.92
C ARG A 325 3.09 13.06 -1.58
N MET A 326 2.40 13.40 -0.49
CA MET A 326 2.62 12.76 0.80
C MET A 326 2.13 11.31 0.74
N PRO A 327 3.01 10.30 0.78
CA PRO A 327 2.59 8.91 0.74
C PRO A 327 1.85 8.52 2.02
N ASN A 328 1.01 7.50 1.92
CA ASN A 328 0.52 6.79 3.09
C ASN A 328 1.68 5.97 3.67
N LEU A 329 2.11 6.31 4.88
CA LEU A 329 3.24 5.69 5.57
C LEU A 329 2.82 4.49 6.44
N GLY A 330 1.53 4.13 6.47
CA GLY A 330 1.04 2.99 7.25
C GLY A 330 0.99 3.24 8.75
N LEU A 331 0.75 4.48 9.19
CA LEU A 331 0.56 4.79 10.62
C LEU A 331 -0.64 4.00 11.14
N ASP A 332 -0.52 3.33 12.28
CA ASP A 332 -1.67 2.78 12.99
C ASP A 332 -2.44 3.86 13.78
N ASP A 333 -3.49 3.46 14.50
CA ASP A 333 -4.34 4.39 15.25
C ASP A 333 -3.59 5.10 16.37
N GLY A 334 -2.76 4.36 17.12
CA GLY A 334 -2.00 4.87 18.24
C GLY A 334 -0.92 5.84 17.78
N ASP A 335 -0.18 5.46 16.75
CA ASP A 335 0.88 6.28 16.16
C ASP A 335 0.31 7.55 15.53
N ALA A 336 -0.84 7.48 14.85
CA ALA A 336 -1.49 8.65 14.29
C ALA A 336 -1.98 9.62 15.37
N ARG A 337 -2.51 9.12 16.49
CA ARG A 337 -2.87 9.95 17.65
C ARG A 337 -1.65 10.64 18.25
N ALA A 338 -0.56 9.88 18.43
CA ALA A 338 0.69 10.38 18.96
C ALA A 338 1.28 11.49 18.10
N VAL A 339 1.45 11.25 16.80
CA VAL A 339 1.96 12.25 15.85
C VAL A 339 1.05 13.47 15.81
N THR A 340 -0.27 13.29 15.83
CA THR A 340 -1.23 14.41 15.88
C THR A 340 -1.04 15.26 17.13
N ALA A 341 -0.92 14.62 18.30
CA ALA A 341 -0.68 15.33 19.56
C ALA A 341 0.64 16.11 19.55
N TYR A 342 1.70 15.55 18.97
CA TYR A 342 2.96 16.27 18.79
C TYR A 342 2.80 17.49 17.87
N LEU A 343 2.13 17.33 16.72
CA LEU A 343 1.89 18.44 15.79
C LEU A 343 1.03 19.56 16.40
N ASP A 344 0.11 19.24 17.31
CA ASP A 344 -0.66 20.22 18.10
C ASP A 344 0.24 21.15 18.94
N THR A 345 1.43 20.67 19.35
CA THR A 345 2.41 21.50 20.08
C THR A 345 3.11 22.54 19.21
N LEU A 346 3.12 22.35 17.88
CA LEU A 346 3.84 23.22 16.94
C LEU A 346 3.05 24.51 16.67
N ARG A 347 3.26 25.49 17.55
CA ARG A 347 2.52 26.76 17.60
C ARG A 347 3.45 27.97 17.52
N ALA A 348 4.44 27.93 16.62
CA ALA A 348 5.35 29.04 16.41
C ALA A 348 4.60 30.36 16.11
N PRO A 349 5.16 31.53 16.46
CA PRO A 349 4.53 32.82 16.19
C PRO A 349 4.31 33.04 14.69
N LYS A 350 3.40 33.95 14.35
CA LYS A 350 3.17 34.33 12.95
C LYS A 350 4.45 34.97 12.39
N PRO A 351 4.96 34.51 11.24
CA PRO A 351 6.13 35.13 10.63
C PRO A 351 5.81 36.58 10.21
N ASP A 352 6.79 37.47 10.41
CA ASP A 352 6.64 38.91 10.11
C ASP A 352 6.47 39.20 8.61
N LYS A 353 6.97 38.31 7.75
CA LYS A 353 6.83 38.37 6.30
C LYS A 353 6.01 37.18 5.79
N PRO A 354 5.21 37.35 4.71
CA PRO A 354 4.55 36.23 4.06
C PRO A 354 5.57 35.16 3.67
N ILE A 355 5.24 33.89 3.92
CA ILE A 355 6.05 32.77 3.44
C ILE A 355 5.99 32.83 1.90
N PRO A 356 7.13 32.91 1.20
CA PRO A 356 7.12 32.93 -0.25
C PRO A 356 6.44 31.67 -0.79
N PRO A 357 5.73 31.75 -1.93
CA PRO A 357 5.14 30.57 -2.54
C PRO A 357 6.23 29.53 -2.84
N PRO A 358 5.92 28.22 -2.78
CA PRO A 358 6.86 27.20 -3.22
C PRO A 358 7.21 27.46 -4.69
N GLU A 359 8.51 27.48 -5.01
CA GLU A 359 9.02 27.68 -6.38
C GLU A 359 8.65 26.53 -7.33
#